data_AF-A0A1Y1ZDT7-F1
#
_entry.id   AF-A0A1Y1ZDT7-F1
#
_cell.length_a   1.000
_cell.length_b   1.000
_cell.length_c   1.000
_cell.angle_alpha   90.00
_cell.angle_beta   90.00
_cell.angle_gamma   90.00
#
_symmetry.space_group_name_H-M   'P 1'
#
loop_
_entity.id
_entity.type
_entity.pdbx_description
1 polymer ?
#
loop_
_entity_poly.entity_id
_entity_poly.type
_entity_poly.pdbx_seq_one_letter_code
_entity_poly.pdbx_strand_id
1 'polypeptide(L)'
;YTHMKIHPWVMMGIPASMVPNGNHNQSACNVFASAMIKQGMQLHSPSTIASGDTNFLESAQVPLVNTFAYDLLKMDKQPNRVKLVVMIQSYTGYNQKDGVIISKAAVDQGLFQSF
;
A
#
# COMPACT_ATOMS: atom_id res chain seq x y z
N TYR A 1 -14.94 -17.23 33.33
CA TYR A 1 -14.24 -16.23 32.49
C TYR A 1 -13.54 -15.23 33.39
N THR A 2 -12.20 -15.24 33.44
CA THR A 2 -11.41 -14.29 34.25
C THR A 2 -10.80 -13.17 33.41
N HIS A 3 -10.72 -13.34 32.09
CA HIS A 3 -10.13 -12.41 31.14
C HIS A 3 -10.93 -12.37 29.83
N MET A 4 -10.80 -11.28 29.08
CA MET A 4 -11.39 -11.08 27.76
C MET A 4 -10.36 -10.47 26.82
N LYS A 5 -10.38 -10.88 25.54
CA LYS A 5 -9.56 -10.24 24.50
C LYS A 5 -10.07 -8.83 24.24
N ILE A 6 -9.17 -7.84 24.28
CA ILE A 6 -9.51 -6.44 24.05
C ILE A 6 -10.04 -6.24 22.62
N HIS A 7 -9.28 -6.71 21.63
CA HIS A 7 -9.71 -6.64 20.23
C HIS A 7 -9.00 -7.73 19.40
N PRO A 8 -9.68 -8.41 18.45
CA PRO A 8 -9.10 -9.50 17.67
C PRO A 8 -7.86 -9.10 16.84
N TRP A 9 -7.82 -7.85 16.39
CA TRP A 9 -6.76 -7.34 15.53
C TRP A 9 -5.41 -7.20 16.25
N VAL A 10 -5.39 -7.15 17.58
CA VAL A 10 -4.16 -7.10 18.40
C VAL A 10 -3.33 -8.38 18.27
N MET A 11 -3.91 -9.47 17.75
CA MET A 11 -3.18 -10.69 17.44
C MET A 11 -2.28 -10.57 16.19
N MET A 12 -2.47 -9.52 15.37
CA MET A 12 -1.76 -9.33 14.10
C MET A 12 -0.52 -8.44 14.28
N GLY A 13 0.56 -8.76 13.57
CA GLY A 13 1.73 -7.86 13.48
C GLY A 13 1.45 -6.65 12.58
N ILE A 14 2.23 -5.57 12.76
CA ILE A 14 2.10 -4.29 12.03
C ILE A 14 1.84 -4.46 10.51
N PRO A 15 2.64 -5.22 9.73
CA PRO A 15 2.40 -5.32 8.29
C PRO A 15 1.12 -6.08 7.93
N ALA A 16 0.77 -7.13 8.67
CA ALA A 16 -0.46 -7.89 8.44
C ALA A 16 -1.71 -7.08 8.81
N SER A 17 -1.57 -6.19 9.78
CA SER A 17 -2.64 -5.39 10.34
C SER A 17 -2.97 -4.16 9.46
N MET A 18 -2.05 -3.77 8.57
CA MET A 18 -2.25 -2.77 7.50
C MET A 18 -2.98 -3.29 6.26
N VAL A 19 -3.29 -4.59 6.17
CA VAL A 19 -4.03 -5.16 5.03
C VAL A 19 -5.53 -4.86 5.19
N PRO A 20 -6.15 -4.07 4.29
CA PRO A 20 -7.58 -3.78 4.37
C PRO A 20 -8.40 -5.05 4.11
N ASN A 21 -9.48 -5.24 4.88
CA ASN A 21 -10.38 -6.40 4.76
C ASN A 21 -9.68 -7.76 4.73
N GLY A 22 -8.59 -7.93 5.49
CA GLY A 22 -7.81 -9.19 5.49
C GLY A 22 -8.60 -10.44 5.90
N ASN A 23 -9.73 -10.30 6.59
CA ASN A 23 -10.66 -11.39 6.91
C ASN A 23 -11.47 -11.90 5.70
N HIS A 24 -11.53 -11.16 4.60
CA HIS A 24 -12.18 -11.55 3.34
C HIS A 24 -11.17 -12.06 2.30
N ASN A 25 -9.92 -12.26 2.70
CA ASN A 25 -8.84 -12.67 1.81
C ASN A 25 -8.30 -14.04 2.20
N GLN A 26 -7.75 -14.75 1.23
CA GLN A 26 -7.07 -16.02 1.51
C GLN A 26 -5.85 -15.76 2.41
N SER A 27 -5.62 -16.65 3.38
CA SER A 27 -4.53 -16.51 4.35
C SER A 27 -3.16 -16.35 3.67
N ALA A 28 -2.88 -17.11 2.61
CA ALA A 28 -1.65 -16.99 1.83
C ALA A 28 -1.49 -15.59 1.20
N CYS A 29 -2.56 -15.01 0.65
CA CYS A 29 -2.55 -13.66 0.07
C CYS A 29 -2.24 -12.59 1.12
N ASN A 30 -2.72 -12.76 2.36
CA ASN A 30 -2.37 -11.86 3.46
C ASN A 30 -0.88 -11.93 3.82
N VAL A 31 -0.28 -13.13 3.79
CA VAL A 31 1.16 -13.29 4.01
C VAL A 31 1.94 -12.56 2.91
N PHE A 32 1.57 -12.74 1.65
CA PHE A 32 2.21 -12.02 0.54
C PHE A 32 2.05 -10.50 0.66
N ALA A 33 0.84 -10.00 0.95
CA ALA A 33 0.60 -8.59 1.17
C ALA A 33 1.46 -8.02 2.31
N SER A 34 1.55 -8.74 3.42
CA SER A 34 2.36 -8.31 4.58
C SER A 34 3.86 -8.24 4.27
N ALA A 35 4.36 -9.10 3.38
CA ALA A 35 5.74 -9.05 2.91
C ALA A 35 5.95 -7.88 1.93
N MET A 36 5.04 -7.71 0.96
CA MET A 36 5.14 -6.69 -0.09
C MET A 36 5.01 -5.26 0.46
N ILE A 37 4.21 -5.03 1.51
CA ILE A 37 4.07 -3.68 2.10
C ILE A 37 5.41 -3.08 2.52
N LYS A 38 6.40 -3.91 2.90
CA LYS A 38 7.74 -3.45 3.31
C LYS A 38 8.57 -2.91 2.15
N GLN A 39 8.23 -3.24 0.92
CA GLN A 39 8.94 -2.80 -0.28
C GLN A 39 8.38 -1.48 -0.84
N GLY A 40 7.34 -0.92 -0.21
CA GLY A 40 6.71 0.32 -0.64
C GLY A 40 7.62 1.54 -0.48
N MET A 41 7.56 2.45 -1.45
CA MET A 41 8.25 3.74 -1.43
C MET A 41 7.42 4.78 -0.66
N GLN A 42 8.08 5.67 0.07
CA GLN A 42 7.42 6.68 0.90
C GLN A 42 7.44 8.04 0.21
N LEU A 43 6.54 8.92 0.63
CA LEU A 43 6.59 10.33 0.24
C LEU A 43 7.94 10.95 0.64
N HIS A 44 8.46 11.82 -0.22
CA HIS A 44 9.59 12.67 0.12
C HIS A 44 9.38 13.41 1.44
N SER A 45 10.39 13.39 2.32
CA SER A 45 10.44 14.25 3.50
C SER A 45 11.74 15.04 3.50
N PRO A 46 11.72 16.35 3.84
CA PRO A 46 12.92 17.18 3.87
C PRO A 46 14.01 16.66 4.82
N SER A 47 13.62 15.90 5.85
CA SER A 47 14.56 15.22 6.76
C SER A 47 15.34 14.08 6.12
N THR A 48 14.84 13.50 5.02
CA THR A 48 15.39 12.28 4.41
C THR A 48 16.36 12.58 3.25
N ILE A 49 16.43 13.84 2.82
CA ILE A 49 17.37 14.34 1.78
C ILE A 49 18.85 14.07 2.14
N ALA A 50 19.16 13.96 3.44
CA ALA A 50 20.53 13.76 3.91
C ALA A 50 21.09 12.35 3.61
N SER A 51 20.26 11.40 3.18
CA SER A 51 20.68 10.02 2.88
C SER A 51 20.44 9.75 1.38
N GLY A 52 21.47 9.93 0.56
CA GLY A 52 21.38 9.89 -0.91
C GLY A 52 21.09 8.53 -1.57
N ASP A 53 20.70 7.51 -0.81
CA ASP A 53 20.60 6.11 -1.28
C ASP A 53 19.15 5.58 -1.33
N THR A 54 18.14 6.42 -1.09
CA THR A 54 16.73 5.99 -1.00
C THR A 54 15.85 6.63 -2.07
N ASN A 55 15.11 5.79 -2.81
CA ASN A 55 14.11 6.24 -3.77
C ASN A 55 12.82 6.67 -3.05
N PHE A 56 12.24 7.79 -3.44
CA PHE A 56 11.00 8.32 -2.86
C PHE A 56 9.95 8.59 -3.93
N LEU A 57 8.67 8.54 -3.54
CA LEU A 57 7.58 8.99 -4.39
C LEU A 57 7.53 10.51 -4.42
N GLU A 58 7.39 11.06 -5.62
CA GLU A 58 7.13 12.50 -5.81
C GLU A 58 5.76 12.89 -5.24
N SER A 59 4.76 12.05 -5.50
CA SER A 59 3.39 12.26 -5.05
C SER A 59 2.82 10.99 -4.42
N ALA A 60 2.37 11.10 -3.18
CA ALA A 60 1.67 10.05 -2.47
C ALA A 60 0.34 10.57 -1.91
N GLN A 61 -0.59 9.65 -1.70
CA GLN A 61 -1.98 9.92 -1.34
C GLN A 61 -2.41 9.00 -0.20
N VAL A 62 -3.21 9.54 0.73
CA VAL A 62 -3.84 8.77 1.80
C VAL A 62 -4.86 7.81 1.20
N PRO A 63 -4.85 6.50 1.53
CA PRO A 63 -5.79 5.53 0.96
C PRO A 63 -7.26 5.92 1.22
N LEU A 64 -8.18 5.48 0.35
CA LEU A 64 -9.62 5.70 0.56
C LEU A 64 -10.18 4.81 1.68
N VAL A 65 -9.59 3.62 1.87
CA VAL A 65 -9.98 2.63 2.88
C VAL A 65 -8.75 2.35 3.73
N ASN A 66 -8.85 2.67 5.02
CA ASN A 66 -7.76 2.53 5.99
C ASN A 66 -8.08 1.46 7.04
N THR A 67 -7.05 1.00 7.74
CA THR A 67 -7.20 0.12 8.90
C THR A 67 -6.86 0.87 10.18
N PHE A 68 -7.28 0.34 11.32
CA PHE A 68 -6.94 0.91 12.62
C PHE A 68 -5.41 1.05 12.84
N ALA A 69 -4.57 0.16 12.28
CA ALA A 69 -3.10 0.33 12.27
C ALA A 69 -2.70 1.65 11.67
N TYR A 70 -3.27 1.93 10.50
CA TYR A 70 -2.84 3.00 9.63
C TYR A 70 -2.99 4.34 10.36
N ASP A 71 -4.13 4.49 11.03
CA ASP A 71 -4.45 5.68 11.83
C ASP A 71 -3.62 5.72 13.13
N LEU A 72 -3.46 4.58 13.82
CA LEU A 72 -2.66 4.48 15.04
C LEU A 72 -1.19 4.86 14.80
N LEU A 73 -0.62 4.44 13.68
CA LEU A 73 0.75 4.70 13.27
C LEU A 73 0.93 6.07 12.60
N LYS A 74 -0.16 6.84 12.42
CA LYS A 74 -0.15 8.15 11.74
C LYS A 74 0.48 8.10 10.35
N MET A 75 0.15 7.04 9.61
CA MET A 75 0.63 6.83 8.23
C MET A 75 -0.01 7.82 7.24
N ASP A 76 -0.99 8.61 7.67
CA ASP A 76 -1.54 9.76 6.98
C ASP A 76 -0.51 10.88 6.81
N LYS A 77 0.43 11.03 7.75
CA LYS A 77 1.50 12.05 7.70
C LYS A 77 2.64 11.68 6.76
N GLN A 78 2.83 10.40 6.52
CA GLN A 78 3.86 9.87 5.60
C GLN A 78 3.21 8.80 4.70
N PRO A 79 2.37 9.23 3.74
CA PRO A 79 1.70 8.29 2.86
C PRO A 79 2.71 7.60 1.93
N ASN A 80 2.42 6.34 1.61
CA ASN A 80 3.25 5.48 0.77
C ASN A 80 2.42 4.79 -0.34
N ARG A 81 1.31 5.41 -0.74
CA ARG A 81 0.35 4.86 -1.72
C ARG A 81 -0.07 5.90 -2.74
N VAL A 82 -0.63 5.43 -3.85
CA VAL A 82 -1.25 6.25 -4.90
C VAL A 82 -2.62 5.66 -5.21
N LYS A 83 -3.66 6.49 -5.34
CA LYS A 83 -4.99 6.02 -5.75
C LYS A 83 -5.03 5.86 -7.27
N LEU A 84 -5.65 4.77 -7.72
CA LEU A 84 -5.80 4.44 -9.12
C LEU A 84 -7.26 4.14 -9.43
N VAL A 85 -7.70 4.51 -10.63
CA VAL A 85 -8.91 3.96 -11.21
C VAL A 85 -8.51 2.67 -11.93
N VAL A 86 -9.09 1.55 -11.52
CA VAL A 86 -8.74 0.22 -12.04
C VAL A 86 -9.91 -0.35 -12.83
N MET A 87 -9.64 -0.80 -14.06
CA MET A 87 -10.59 -1.52 -14.91
C MET A 87 -10.24 -3.01 -14.93
N ILE A 88 -11.20 -3.87 -14.59
CA ILE A 88 -11.02 -5.32 -14.60
C ILE A 88 -11.65 -5.87 -15.88
N GLN A 89 -10.84 -6.08 -16.91
CA GLN A 89 -11.28 -6.63 -18.19
C GLN A 89 -10.10 -7.27 -18.91
N SER A 90 -10.33 -8.35 -19.66
CA SER A 90 -9.34 -8.83 -20.65
C SER A 90 -9.22 -7.85 -21.81
N TYR A 91 -8.06 -7.20 -21.96
CA TYR A 91 -7.85 -6.16 -22.95
C TYR A 91 -6.55 -6.38 -23.71
N THR A 92 -6.60 -6.44 -25.04
CA THR A 92 -5.46 -6.60 -25.97
C THR A 92 -4.55 -7.81 -25.78
N GLY A 93 -4.76 -8.63 -24.74
CA GLY A 93 -3.94 -9.80 -24.41
C GLY A 93 -2.69 -9.48 -23.59
N TYR A 94 -2.27 -8.22 -23.49
CA TYR A 94 -1.08 -7.81 -22.72
C TYR A 94 -1.26 -7.82 -21.20
N ASN A 95 -2.49 -8.01 -20.71
CA ASN A 95 -2.80 -8.13 -19.28
C ASN A 95 -3.01 -9.58 -18.80
N GLN A 96 -2.42 -10.55 -19.50
CA GLN A 96 -2.42 -11.96 -19.10
C GLN A 96 -1.22 -12.29 -18.21
N LYS A 97 -1.31 -13.38 -17.43
CA LYS A 97 -0.20 -13.91 -16.60
C LYS A 97 0.47 -12.83 -15.73
N ASP A 98 -0.34 -12.18 -14.89
CA ASP A 98 0.07 -11.07 -14.01
C ASP A 98 0.54 -9.79 -14.72
N GLY A 99 0.35 -9.69 -16.04
CA GLY A 99 0.54 -8.46 -16.80
C GLY A 99 -0.49 -7.39 -16.42
N VAL A 100 -0.03 -6.14 -16.30
CA VAL A 100 -0.87 -4.98 -16.02
C VAL A 100 -0.65 -3.93 -17.11
N ILE A 101 -1.73 -3.34 -17.61
CA ILE A 101 -1.67 -2.24 -18.57
C ILE A 101 -1.93 -0.94 -17.82
N ILE A 102 -1.01 0.02 -17.96
CA ILE A 102 -1.10 1.35 -17.33
C ILE A 102 -1.33 2.40 -18.42
N SER A 103 -2.17 3.39 -18.13
CA SER A 103 -2.40 4.52 -19.04
C SER A 103 -1.13 5.33 -19.24
N LYS A 104 -0.66 5.42 -20.49
CA LYS A 104 0.49 6.26 -20.84
C LYS A 104 0.26 7.74 -20.46
N ALA A 105 -0.94 8.25 -20.72
CA ALA A 105 -1.28 9.64 -20.37
C ALA A 105 -1.20 9.90 -18.86
N ALA A 106 -1.53 8.91 -18.01
CA ALA A 106 -1.40 9.07 -16.56
C ALA A 106 0.08 9.08 -16.12
N VAL A 107 0.91 8.22 -16.71
CA VAL A 107 2.36 8.20 -16.44
C VAL A 107 3.01 9.51 -16.88
N ASP A 108 2.67 10.01 -18.07
CA ASP A 108 3.18 11.29 -18.58
C ASP A 108 2.72 12.49 -17.73
N GLN A 109 1.67 12.33 -16.90
CA GLN A 109 1.17 13.30 -15.92
C GLN A 109 1.75 13.11 -14.50
N GLY A 110 2.74 12.23 -14.32
CA GLY A 110 3.44 12.03 -13.05
C GLY A 110 2.94 10.85 -12.21
N LEU A 111 2.09 9.96 -12.76
CA LEU A 111 1.70 8.75 -12.05
C LEU A 111 2.93 7.85 -11.79
N PHE A 112 3.17 7.55 -10.51
CA PHE A 112 4.32 6.75 -10.02
C PHE A 112 5.70 7.36 -10.25
N GLN A 113 5.79 8.67 -10.46
CA GLN A 113 7.07 9.35 -10.55
C GLN A 113 7.83 9.29 -9.22
N SER A 114 9.11 9.00 -9.29
CA SER A 114 10.02 8.86 -8.14
C SER A 114 11.40 9.42 -8.46
N PHE A 115 12.15 9.74 -7.41
CA PHE A 115 13.52 10.28 -7.46
C PHE A 115 14.40 9.59 -6.42
#